data_AF-A0A179IBL6-F1
#
_entry.id   AF-A0A179IBL6-F1
#
_cell.length_a   1.000
_cell.length_b   1.000
_cell.length_c   1.000
_cell.angle_alpha   90.00
_cell.angle_beta   90.00
_cell.angle_gamma   90.00
#
_symmetry.space_group_name_H-M   'P 1'
#
loop_
_entity.id
_entity.type
_entity.pdbx_description
1 polymer ?
#
loop_
_entity_poly.entity_id
_entity_poly.type
_entity_poly.pdbx_seq_one_letter_code
_entity_poly.pdbx_strand_id
1 'polypeptide(L)'
;MKSAAIALGLGAVVNGLAIRNDGCQFHITAGGDVVGCVGEISSGQVRAGNGVQSSTFTFNGGKITDDKGRGCWWTPCTDFAASPAPTGVLQCDEGQVPDGGFTIGCDGTVSWNGQTTFFECATGEQGQWN
;
A
#
# COMPACT_ATOMS: atom_id res chain seq x y z
N MET A 1 45.70 5.93 42.47
CA MET A 1 44.49 6.77 42.35
C MET A 1 43.94 6.61 40.95
N LYS A 2 42.62 6.47 40.82
CA LYS A 2 41.89 5.91 39.68
C LYS A 2 41.88 6.87 38.49
N SER A 3 42.20 6.38 37.29
CA SER A 3 41.96 7.11 36.03
C SER A 3 40.59 6.70 35.51
N ALA A 4 39.69 7.67 35.29
CA ALA A 4 38.40 7.47 34.65
C ALA A 4 38.34 8.37 33.42
N ALA A 5 38.36 7.76 32.22
CA ALA A 5 38.07 8.45 30.98
C ALA A 5 36.56 8.46 30.79
N ILE A 6 35.96 9.65 30.72
CA ILE A 6 34.54 9.84 30.43
C ILE A 6 34.41 10.01 28.92
N ALA A 7 33.85 9.01 28.24
CA ALA A 7 33.48 9.10 26.84
C ALA A 7 32.07 9.73 26.74
N LEU A 8 31.97 10.94 26.16
CA LEU A 8 30.69 11.53 25.78
C LEU A 8 30.27 10.94 24.43
N GLY A 9 29.29 10.03 24.45
CA GLY A 9 28.60 9.58 23.24
C GLY A 9 27.61 10.65 22.78
N LEU A 10 27.79 11.16 21.57
CA LEU A 10 26.79 11.99 20.88
C LEU A 10 25.68 11.05 20.39
N GLY A 11 24.56 10.98 21.12
CA GLY A 11 23.35 10.34 20.65
C GLY A 11 22.64 11.27 19.67
N ALA A 12 22.66 10.94 18.37
CA ALA A 12 21.81 11.60 17.39
C ALA A 12 20.37 11.10 17.57
N VAL A 13 19.50 11.91 18.17
CA VAL A 13 18.06 11.68 18.17
C VAL A 13 17.47 12.22 16.86
N VAL A 14 17.15 11.31 15.95
CA VAL A 14 16.40 11.66 14.73
C VAL A 14 14.92 11.73 15.11
N ASN A 15 14.42 12.94 15.37
CA ASN A 15 12.98 13.16 15.42
C ASN A 15 12.50 13.31 13.98
N GLY A 16 12.00 12.22 13.40
CA GLY A 16 11.36 12.26 12.09
C GLY A 16 10.10 13.14 12.16
N LEU A 17 10.11 14.26 11.44
CA LEU A 17 8.89 15.03 11.16
C LEU A 17 7.98 14.18 10.28
N ALA A 18 6.99 13.52 10.88
CA ALA A 18 5.87 12.99 10.12
C ALA A 18 5.06 14.19 9.61
N ILE A 19 5.21 14.53 8.33
CA ILE A 19 4.31 15.48 7.67
C ILE A 19 2.94 14.81 7.70
N ARG A 20 2.09 15.22 8.64
CA ARG A 20 0.66 14.88 8.66
C ARG A 20 0.02 15.71 7.56
N ASN A 21 0.19 15.24 6.33
CA ASN A 21 -0.52 15.77 5.19
C ASN A 21 -1.94 15.23 5.30
N ASP A 22 -2.92 16.08 5.62
CA ASP A 22 -4.32 15.73 5.89
C ASP A 22 -5.01 15.20 4.62
N GLY A 23 -4.63 14.00 4.19
CA GLY A 23 -5.20 13.33 3.04
C GLY A 23 -6.65 12.89 3.29
N CYS A 24 -7.35 12.59 2.21
CA CYS A 24 -8.71 12.07 2.30
C CYS A 24 -8.66 10.59 2.67
N GLN A 25 -9.37 10.18 3.73
CA GLN A 25 -9.51 8.77 4.09
C GLN A 25 -10.66 8.14 3.31
N PHE A 26 -10.45 6.92 2.86
CA PHE A 26 -11.43 6.19 2.06
C PHE A 26 -11.27 4.68 2.21
N HIS A 27 -12.30 3.95 1.80
CA HIS A 27 -12.28 2.51 1.62
C HIS A 27 -12.42 2.18 0.14
N ILE A 28 -11.86 1.06 -0.28
CA ILE A 28 -11.95 0.57 -1.66
C ILE A 28 -12.87 -0.65 -1.67
N THR A 29 -13.73 -0.73 -2.68
CA THR A 29 -14.49 -1.94 -3.00
C THR A 29 -14.11 -2.41 -4.39
N ALA A 30 -13.80 -3.68 -4.55
CA ALA A 30 -13.61 -4.32 -5.84
C ALA A 30 -14.97 -4.53 -6.52
N GLY A 31 -15.01 -4.30 -7.83
CA GLY A 31 -16.14 -4.60 -8.70
C GLY A 31 -15.63 -5.32 -9.95
N GLY A 32 -16.32 -6.38 -10.36
CA GLY A 32 -15.86 -7.31 -11.39
C GLY A 32 -16.32 -8.73 -11.07
N ASP A 33 -15.44 -9.72 -11.33
CA ASP A 33 -15.67 -11.11 -10.97
C ASP A 33 -15.52 -11.32 -9.46
N VAL A 34 -14.55 -10.65 -8.83
CA VAL A 34 -14.49 -10.47 -7.37
C VAL A 34 -15.17 -9.17 -6.96
N VAL A 35 -16.20 -9.29 -6.12
CA VAL A 35 -16.95 -8.15 -5.56
C VAL A 35 -16.81 -8.13 -4.05
N GLY A 36 -16.52 -6.96 -3.49
CA GLY A 36 -16.51 -6.77 -2.04
C GLY A 36 -15.49 -5.76 -1.56
N CYS A 37 -15.30 -5.72 -0.24
CA CYS A 37 -14.31 -4.84 0.38
C CYS A 37 -12.89 -5.23 0.00
N VAL A 38 -12.04 -4.22 -0.09
CA VAL A 38 -10.59 -4.37 -0.27
C VAL A 38 -9.90 -4.12 1.07
N GLY A 39 -9.04 -5.07 1.44
CA GLY A 39 -8.32 -5.10 2.70
C GLY A 39 -6.85 -5.43 2.50
N GLU A 40 -6.14 -5.67 3.59
CA GLU A 40 -4.74 -6.06 3.58
C GLU A 40 -4.48 -7.19 4.57
N ILE A 41 -3.52 -8.05 4.24
CA ILE A 41 -2.87 -8.92 5.24
C ILE A 41 -1.67 -8.21 5.88
N SER A 42 -1.10 -8.83 6.92
CA SER A 42 -0.04 -8.21 7.73
C SER A 42 1.16 -7.73 6.91
N SER A 43 1.53 -8.44 5.84
CA SER A 43 2.65 -8.09 4.96
C SER A 43 2.42 -6.87 4.06
N GLY A 44 1.19 -6.34 3.99
CA GLY A 44 0.86 -5.22 3.09
C GLY A 44 0.31 -5.65 1.74
N GLN A 45 0.18 -6.95 1.50
CA GLN A 45 -0.52 -7.43 0.32
C GLN A 45 -2.00 -7.08 0.44
N VAL A 46 -2.51 -6.38 -0.57
CA VAL A 46 -3.91 -6.03 -0.68
C VAL A 46 -4.70 -7.25 -1.13
N ARG A 47 -5.88 -7.43 -0.56
CA ARG A 47 -6.77 -8.56 -0.83
C ARG A 47 -8.20 -8.09 -1.07
N ALA A 48 -8.94 -8.89 -1.83
CA ALA A 48 -10.39 -8.84 -1.95
C ALA A 48 -10.98 -10.26 -1.87
N GLY A 49 -12.29 -10.33 -1.61
CA GLY A 49 -13.03 -11.60 -1.57
C GLY A 49 -13.34 -12.11 -0.16
N ASN A 50 -13.38 -13.42 -0.02
CA ASN A 50 -13.91 -14.13 1.14
C ASN A 50 -13.13 -13.82 2.44
N GLY A 51 -13.86 -13.36 3.45
CA GLY A 51 -13.30 -13.07 4.78
C GLY A 51 -12.39 -11.84 4.83
N VAL A 52 -12.24 -11.09 3.74
CA VAL A 52 -11.43 -9.87 3.71
C VAL A 52 -12.17 -8.75 4.44
N GLN A 53 -11.48 -8.13 5.41
CA GLN A 53 -11.96 -6.93 6.10
C GLN A 53 -11.43 -5.68 5.41
N SER A 54 -12.26 -4.63 5.31
CA SER A 54 -11.83 -3.41 4.65
C SER A 54 -10.69 -2.72 5.40
N SER A 55 -9.62 -2.35 4.68
CA SER A 55 -8.59 -1.45 5.19
C SER A 55 -9.01 0.00 4.99
N THR A 56 -8.43 0.90 5.80
CA THR A 56 -8.55 2.35 5.56
C THR A 56 -7.35 2.82 4.75
N PHE A 57 -7.61 3.51 3.66
CA PHE A 57 -6.58 4.11 2.81
C PHE A 57 -6.62 5.63 2.94
N THR A 58 -5.49 6.28 2.72
CA THR A 58 -5.36 7.73 2.70
C THR A 58 -4.86 8.17 1.33
N PHE A 59 -5.64 9.00 0.65
CA PHE A 59 -5.25 9.61 -0.61
C PHE A 59 -4.67 10.98 -0.36
N ASN A 60 -3.49 11.23 -0.93
CA ASN A 60 -2.85 12.53 -0.84
C ASN A 60 -2.02 12.84 -2.08
N GLY A 61 -2.40 13.88 -2.82
CA GLY A 61 -1.58 14.40 -3.93
C GLY A 61 -1.26 13.36 -5.01
N GLY A 62 -2.22 12.49 -5.34
CA GLY A 62 -2.04 11.44 -6.36
C GLY A 62 -1.36 10.16 -5.86
N LYS A 63 -1.19 10.03 -4.54
CA LYS A 63 -0.58 8.89 -3.86
C LYS A 63 -1.54 8.27 -2.86
N ILE A 64 -1.37 6.98 -2.57
CA ILE A 64 -2.15 6.25 -1.57
C ILE A 64 -1.21 5.69 -0.51
N THR A 65 -1.60 5.76 0.76
CA THR A 65 -0.99 5.03 1.88
C THR A 65 -2.05 4.25 2.66
N ASP A 66 -1.66 3.18 3.32
CA ASP A 66 -2.56 2.45 4.23
C ASP A 66 -2.64 3.09 5.63
N ASP A 67 -3.42 2.46 6.52
CA ASP A 67 -3.62 2.86 7.91
C ASP A 67 -2.38 2.65 8.81
N LYS A 68 -1.40 1.89 8.35
CA LYS A 68 -0.09 1.67 9.00
C LYS A 68 0.96 2.66 8.50
N GLY A 69 0.63 3.52 7.55
CA GLY A 69 1.53 4.50 6.95
C GLY A 69 2.46 3.92 5.87
N ARG A 70 2.18 2.71 5.38
CA ARG A 70 2.90 2.09 4.26
C ARG A 70 2.45 2.73 2.95
N GLY A 71 3.40 2.95 2.05
CA GLY A 71 3.08 3.44 0.72
C GLY A 71 2.43 2.37 -0.13
N CYS A 72 1.37 2.73 -0.85
CA CYS A 72 0.77 1.83 -1.81
C CYS A 72 1.34 2.10 -3.21
N TRP A 73 1.42 1.04 -4.00
CA TRP A 73 1.96 1.07 -5.35
C TRP A 73 1.20 0.09 -6.25
N TRP A 74 1.27 0.37 -7.54
CA TRP A 74 0.72 -0.50 -8.56
C TRP A 74 1.86 -1.38 -9.08
N THR A 75 1.80 -2.67 -8.81
CA THR A 75 2.89 -3.59 -9.18
C THR A 75 3.01 -3.67 -10.71
N PRO A 76 4.16 -3.25 -11.28
CA PRO A 76 4.33 -3.27 -12.73
C PRO A 76 4.36 -4.71 -13.26
N CYS A 77 3.75 -4.95 -14.42
CA CYS A 77 4.04 -6.12 -15.22
C CYS A 77 5.50 -6.05 -15.67
N THR A 78 6.36 -6.89 -15.11
CA THR A 78 7.64 -7.20 -15.77
C THR A 78 7.55 -8.63 -16.28
N ASP A 79 7.97 -8.78 -17.52
CA ASP A 79 7.67 -9.84 -18.46
C ASP A 79 8.02 -11.25 -17.91
N PHE A 80 7.35 -12.26 -18.44
CA PHE A 80 7.37 -13.71 -18.12
C PHE A 80 8.72 -14.41 -17.85
N ALA A 81 9.87 -13.73 -17.95
CA ALA A 81 11.19 -14.35 -17.92
C ALA A 81 11.96 -14.20 -16.59
N ALA A 82 11.59 -13.28 -15.69
CA ALA A 82 12.43 -12.99 -14.50
C ALA A 82 11.83 -13.37 -13.14
N SER A 83 10.50 -13.28 -12.96
CA SER A 83 9.81 -13.72 -11.74
C SER A 83 8.29 -13.54 -11.92
N PRO A 84 7.41 -14.48 -11.56
CA PRO A 84 5.97 -14.28 -11.63
C PRO A 84 5.52 -13.39 -10.45
N ALA A 85 5.81 -12.09 -10.52
CA ALA A 85 5.13 -11.12 -9.67
C ALA A 85 3.68 -10.98 -10.16
N PRO A 86 2.68 -10.86 -9.27
CA PRO A 86 1.31 -10.61 -9.70
C PRO A 86 1.28 -9.28 -10.46
N THR A 87 0.96 -9.39 -11.74
CA THR A 87 0.99 -8.36 -12.75
C THR A 87 -0.20 -7.41 -12.57
N GLY A 88 0.04 -6.15 -12.20
CA GLY A 88 -1.01 -5.14 -12.13
C GLY A 88 -2.01 -5.39 -11.01
N VAL A 89 -1.50 -5.49 -9.79
CA VAL A 89 -2.31 -5.47 -8.55
C VAL A 89 -1.87 -4.31 -7.65
N LEU A 90 -2.80 -3.79 -6.86
CA LEU A 90 -2.50 -2.82 -5.80
C LEU A 90 -1.76 -3.55 -4.69
N GLN A 91 -0.68 -2.99 -4.16
CA GLN A 91 -0.01 -3.51 -2.96
C GLN A 91 0.40 -2.34 -2.06
N CYS A 92 0.52 -2.57 -0.75
CA CYS A 92 0.97 -1.59 0.25
C CYS A 92 2.07 -2.22 1.12
N ASP A 93 3.08 -2.79 0.48
CA ASP A 93 4.14 -3.59 1.11
C ASP A 93 4.91 -2.82 2.19
N GLU A 94 5.45 -3.55 3.17
CA GLU A 94 6.30 -2.95 4.21
C GLU A 94 7.50 -2.21 3.62
N GLY A 95 7.68 -0.95 4.04
CA GLY A 95 8.78 -0.10 3.57
C GLY A 95 8.56 0.49 2.17
N GLN A 96 7.44 0.22 1.52
CA GLN A 96 7.14 0.77 0.21
C GLN A 96 6.96 2.30 0.26
N VAL A 97 7.61 2.98 -0.68
CA VAL A 97 7.41 4.42 -0.93
C VAL A 97 6.17 4.56 -1.83
N PRO A 98 5.20 5.42 -1.49
CA PRO A 98 3.96 5.49 -2.25
C PRO A 98 4.21 6.04 -3.66
N ASP A 99 3.74 5.28 -4.65
CA ASP A 99 3.79 5.68 -6.04
C ASP A 99 2.74 6.75 -6.35
N GLY A 100 3.09 7.63 -7.29
CA GLY A 100 2.15 8.58 -7.85
C GLY A 100 1.33 7.98 -9.00
N GLY A 101 0.34 8.73 -9.46
CA GLY A 101 -0.49 8.37 -10.60
C GLY A 101 -1.89 7.89 -10.22
N PHE A 102 -2.19 7.75 -8.93
CA PHE A 102 -3.55 7.48 -8.48
C PHE A 102 -4.44 8.70 -8.65
N THR A 103 -5.69 8.49 -9.04
CA THR A 103 -6.74 9.50 -9.04
C THR A 103 -8.04 8.88 -8.55
N ILE A 104 -8.80 9.64 -7.75
CA ILE A 104 -10.17 9.29 -7.34
C ILE A 104 -11.11 10.24 -8.09
N GLY A 105 -11.93 9.70 -8.98
CA GLY A 105 -12.91 10.45 -9.75
C GLY A 105 -14.04 10.98 -8.87
N CYS A 106 -14.80 11.97 -9.36
CA CYS A 106 -15.98 12.48 -8.65
C CYS A 106 -17.11 11.43 -8.52
N ASP A 107 -17.04 10.37 -9.29
CA ASP A 107 -17.89 9.18 -9.24
C ASP A 107 -17.41 8.14 -8.21
N GLY A 108 -16.27 8.39 -7.54
CA GLY A 108 -15.65 7.47 -6.59
C GLY A 108 -14.73 6.42 -7.23
N THR A 109 -14.56 6.44 -8.54
CA THR A 109 -13.72 5.46 -9.24
C THR A 109 -12.23 5.72 -8.98
N VAL A 110 -11.51 4.70 -8.53
CA VAL A 110 -10.04 4.74 -8.43
C VAL A 110 -9.45 4.45 -9.81
N SER A 111 -8.47 5.24 -10.22
CA SER A 111 -7.68 5.01 -11.44
C SER A 111 -6.19 5.16 -11.14
N TRP A 112 -5.36 4.53 -11.97
CA TRP A 112 -3.91 4.68 -11.94
C TRP A 112 -3.44 5.03 -13.34
N ASN A 113 -2.74 6.17 -13.52
CA ASN A 113 -2.25 6.64 -14.83
C ASN A 113 -3.32 6.63 -15.94
N GLY A 114 -4.58 6.93 -15.58
CA GLY A 114 -5.71 7.00 -16.51
C GLY A 114 -6.40 5.68 -16.83
N GLN A 115 -5.91 4.53 -16.35
CA GLN A 115 -6.63 3.25 -16.46
C GLN A 115 -7.50 2.98 -15.23
N THR A 116 -8.64 2.34 -15.45
CA THR A 116 -9.58 1.86 -14.43
C THR A 116 -9.73 0.33 -14.45
N THR A 117 -8.99 -0.35 -15.32
CA THR A 117 -8.96 -1.80 -15.38
C THR A 117 -7.85 -2.32 -14.49
N PHE A 118 -8.22 -3.20 -13.58
CA PHE A 118 -7.37 -3.80 -12.56
C PHE A 118 -7.51 -5.32 -12.65
N PHE A 119 -6.42 -6.04 -12.40
CA PHE A 119 -6.42 -7.51 -12.47
C PHE A 119 -6.67 -8.09 -11.09
N GLU A 120 -7.46 -9.17 -11.05
CA GLU A 120 -7.61 -10.01 -9.87
C GLU A 120 -6.71 -11.24 -10.01
N CYS A 121 -5.81 -11.44 -9.05
CA CYS A 121 -4.88 -12.57 -9.07
C CYS A 121 -5.19 -13.52 -7.91
N ALA A 122 -5.57 -14.77 -8.23
CA ALA A 122 -5.82 -15.79 -7.21
C ALA A 122 -4.56 -16.02 -6.36
N THR A 123 -4.71 -16.00 -5.04
CA THR A 123 -3.57 -16.06 -4.12
C THR A 123 -3.23 -17.48 -3.67
N GLY A 124 -4.06 -18.45 -4.03
CA GLY A 124 -4.03 -19.82 -3.52
C GLY A 124 -4.74 -20.00 -2.18
N GLU A 125 -5.14 -18.91 -1.52
CA GLU A 125 -6.00 -18.93 -0.34
C GLU A 125 -7.48 -19.03 -0.75
N GLN A 126 -8.30 -19.70 0.06
CA GLN A 126 -9.68 -20.04 -0.32
C GLN A 126 -10.56 -18.79 -0.49
N GLY A 127 -10.74 -18.40 -1.76
CA GLY A 127 -11.59 -17.30 -2.16
C GLY A 127 -11.00 -15.93 -1.85
N GLN A 128 -9.67 -15.78 -1.91
CA GLN A 128 -9.03 -14.46 -1.85
C GLN A 128 -8.22 -14.19 -3.10
N TRP A 129 -8.21 -12.92 -3.49
CA TRP A 129 -7.51 -12.41 -4.66
C TRP A 129 -6.73 -11.16 -4.28
N ASN A 130 -5.56 -10.97 -4.91
CA ASN A 130 -4.90 -9.67 -4.95
C ASN A 130 -5.58 -8.77 -5.98
#